data_AF-A0A947E067-F1
#
_entry.id   AF-A0A947E067-F1
#
_cell.length_a   1.000
_cell.length_b   1.000
_cell.length_c   1.000
_cell.angle_alpha   90.00
_cell.angle_beta   90.00
_cell.angle_gamma   90.00
#
_symmetry.space_group_name_H-M   'P 1'
#
loop_
_entity.id
_entity.type
_entity.pdbx_description
1 polymer ?
#
loop_
_entity_poly.entity_id
_entity_poly.type
_entity_poly.pdbx_seq_one_letter_code
_entity_poly.pdbx_strand_id
1 'polypeptide(L)'
;RLFRAHLGAEPRPFDATNTKETPSLAQLRADVEATDAWYLNYVAALPASACAEMLDFTFTDGDRGRMSREEILLHVVTHGGYHRGNVGQVLKSISVAPPRDLYTKFLHQSEPERRST
;
A
#
# COMPACT_ATOMS: atom_id res chain seq x y z
N ARG A 1 1.59 5.33 -4.79
CA ARG A 1 1.57 6.79 -4.52
C ARG A 1 0.35 7.51 -5.08
N LEU A 2 -0.32 7.00 -6.13
CA LEU A 2 -1.59 7.57 -6.63
C LEU A 2 -2.68 7.64 -5.55
N PHE A 3 -2.97 6.51 -4.87
CA PHE A 3 -3.96 6.49 -3.78
C PHE A 3 -3.58 7.35 -2.57
N ARG A 4 -2.29 7.46 -2.24
CA ARG A 4 -1.78 8.44 -1.26
C ARG A 4 -2.20 9.86 -1.65
N ALA A 5 -2.01 10.24 -2.92
CA ALA A 5 -2.38 11.57 -3.39
C ALA A 5 -3.90 11.82 -3.29
N HIS A 6 -4.72 10.81 -3.60
CA HIS A 6 -6.18 10.90 -3.40
C HIS A 6 -6.55 11.12 -1.93
N LEU A 7 -5.95 10.35 -1.02
CA LEU A 7 -6.18 10.47 0.43
C LEU A 7 -5.74 11.82 1.01
N GLY A 8 -4.66 12.40 0.47
CA GLY A 8 -4.11 13.69 0.88
C GLY A 8 -4.65 14.90 0.10
N ALA A 9 -5.58 14.70 -0.84
CA ALA A 9 -6.02 15.73 -1.79
C ALA A 9 -4.85 16.44 -2.51
N GLU A 10 -3.76 15.69 -2.79
CA GLU A 10 -2.57 16.19 -3.47
C GLU A 10 -2.74 16.06 -5.00
N PRO A 11 -2.04 16.90 -5.81
CA PRO A 11 -1.98 16.71 -7.25
C PRO A 11 -1.48 15.32 -7.63
N ARG A 12 -1.95 14.80 -8.77
CA ARG A 12 -1.55 13.48 -9.26
C ARG A 12 -0.03 13.44 -9.51
N PRO A 13 0.73 12.53 -8.87
CA PRO A 13 2.18 12.49 -9.03
C PRO A 13 2.66 11.65 -10.23
N PHE A 14 1.77 10.86 -10.86
CA PHE A 14 2.11 9.99 -12.00
C PHE A 14 0.97 9.95 -13.01
N ASP A 15 1.29 9.92 -14.30
CA ASP A 15 0.28 9.85 -15.36
C ASP A 15 -0.15 8.41 -15.69
N ALA A 16 0.54 7.39 -15.15
CA ALA A 16 0.28 5.98 -15.39
C ALA A 16 0.52 5.13 -14.13
N THR A 17 0.06 3.88 -14.16
CA THR A 17 0.25 2.92 -13.07
C THR A 17 1.69 2.42 -12.96
N ASN A 18 2.44 2.43 -14.06
CA ASN A 18 3.86 2.09 -14.12
C ASN A 18 4.71 3.35 -14.31
N THR A 19 5.90 3.35 -13.71
CA THR A 19 6.93 4.36 -13.99
C THR A 19 7.49 4.15 -15.40
N LYS A 20 7.88 5.23 -16.08
CA LYS A 20 8.53 5.14 -17.40
C LYS A 20 9.85 4.36 -17.34
N GLU A 21 10.64 4.67 -16.31
CA GLU A 21 11.90 4.00 -16.03
C GLU A 21 11.76 3.07 -14.83
N THR A 22 12.49 1.95 -14.85
CA THR A 22 12.59 1.07 -13.69
C THR A 22 13.53 1.70 -12.67
N PRO A 23 13.09 1.98 -11.42
CA PRO A 23 13.95 2.57 -10.41
C PRO A 23 15.08 1.60 -10.02
N SER A 24 16.22 2.16 -9.60
CA SER A 24 17.25 1.35 -8.93
C SER A 24 16.68 0.76 -7.64
N LEU A 25 17.24 -0.36 -7.16
CA LEU A 25 16.79 -0.96 -5.89
C LEU A 25 16.92 0.01 -4.70
N ALA A 26 17.96 0.86 -4.70
CA ALA A 26 18.15 1.87 -3.67
C ALA A 26 17.04 2.93 -3.69
N GLN A 27 16.68 3.42 -4.88
CA GLN A 27 15.59 4.37 -5.05
C GLN A 27 14.24 3.73 -4.67
N LEU A 28 13.98 2.51 -5.14
CA LEU A 28 12.75 1.79 -4.83
C LEU A 28 12.59 1.59 -3.31
N ARG A 29 13.66 1.21 -2.61
CA ARG A 29 13.64 1.06 -1.15
C ARG A 29 13.30 2.37 -0.45
N ALA A 30 14.03 3.45 -0.77
CA ALA A 30 13.76 4.76 -0.18
C ALA A 30 12.33 5.23 -0.48
N ASP A 31 11.85 4.94 -1.68
CA ASP A 31 10.51 5.29 -2.13
C ASP A 31 9.40 4.57 -1.37
N VAL A 32 9.60 3.28 -1.09
CA VAL A 32 8.69 2.45 -0.28
C VAL A 32 8.71 2.91 1.16
N GLU A 33 9.89 3.07 1.78
CA GLU A 33 10.02 3.52 3.18
C GLU A 33 9.34 4.87 3.42
N ALA A 34 9.55 5.85 2.53
CA ALA A 34 8.90 7.15 2.62
C ALA A 34 7.37 7.06 2.43
N THR A 35 6.90 6.14 1.58
CA THR A 35 5.46 5.93 1.36
C THR A 35 4.81 5.26 2.56
N ASP A 36 5.46 4.27 3.16
CA ASP A 36 4.98 3.56 4.36
C ASP A 36 4.91 4.51 5.56
N ALA A 37 5.95 5.32 5.78
CA ALA A 37 5.95 6.35 6.82
C ALA A 37 4.80 7.35 6.64
N TRP A 38 4.49 7.75 5.40
CA TRP A 38 3.35 8.61 5.13
C TRP A 38 2.02 7.95 5.48
N TYR A 39 1.79 6.67 5.11
CA TYR A 39 0.56 5.97 5.46
C TYR A 39 0.38 5.79 6.96
N LEU A 40 1.46 5.47 7.69
CA LEU A 40 1.42 5.36 9.15
C LEU A 40 1.01 6.70 9.79
N ASN A 41 1.62 7.80 9.36
CA ASN A 41 1.27 9.14 9.85
C ASN A 41 -0.17 9.52 9.48
N TYR A 42 -0.60 9.21 8.26
CA TYR A 42 -1.95 9.47 7.80
C TYR A 42 -3.00 8.74 8.64
N VAL A 43 -2.84 7.42 8.82
CA VAL A 43 -3.79 6.61 9.58
C VAL A 43 -3.79 6.99 11.06
N ALA A 44 -2.63 7.34 11.64
CA ALA A 44 -2.55 7.81 13.02
C ALA A 44 -3.31 9.13 13.26
N ALA A 45 -3.37 9.99 12.24
CA ALA A 45 -4.08 11.28 12.30
C ALA A 45 -5.54 11.20 11.83
N LEU A 46 -5.97 10.08 11.23
CA LEU A 46 -7.30 9.95 10.64
C LEU A 46 -8.36 9.71 11.73
N PRO A 47 -9.34 10.61 11.92
CA PRO A 47 -10.45 10.36 12.84
C PRO A 47 -11.31 9.20 12.35
N ALA A 48 -11.80 8.36 13.26
CA ALA A 48 -12.67 7.23 12.91
C ALA A 48 -13.92 7.66 12.13
N SER A 49 -14.48 8.84 12.44
CA SER A 49 -15.62 9.41 11.71
C SER A 49 -15.31 9.77 10.25
N ALA A 50 -14.04 9.99 9.91
CA ALA A 50 -13.60 10.35 8.57
C ALA A 50 -13.26 9.13 7.70
N CYS A 51 -13.22 7.91 8.26
CA CYS A 51 -12.96 6.68 7.53
C CYS A 51 -14.00 6.44 6.42
N ALA A 52 -15.28 6.69 6.72
CA ALA A 52 -16.40 6.50 5.81
C ALA A 52 -16.63 7.68 4.84
N GLU A 53 -15.82 8.74 4.90
CA GLU A 53 -15.95 9.86 3.96
C GLU A 53 -15.57 9.41 2.54
N MET A 54 -16.48 9.68 1.60
CA MET A 54 -16.31 9.36 0.18
C MET A 54 -15.42 10.39 -0.51
N LEU A 55 -14.41 9.91 -1.22
CA LEU A 55 -13.54 10.70 -2.07
C LEU A 55 -13.84 10.40 -3.54
N ASP A 56 -14.07 11.46 -4.32
CA ASP A 56 -14.13 11.40 -5.78
C ASP A 56 -12.74 11.67 -6.36
N PHE A 57 -12.31 10.86 -7.31
CA PHE A 57 -11.02 11.01 -7.99
C PHE A 57 -11.07 10.48 -9.43
N THR A 58 -9.99 10.69 -10.18
CA THR A 58 -9.85 10.18 -11.55
C THR A 58 -8.65 9.26 -11.64
N PHE A 59 -8.90 8.02 -12.07
CA PHE A 59 -7.87 7.03 -12.36
C PHE A 59 -6.95 7.50 -13.49
N THR A 60 -5.81 6.83 -13.66
CA THR A 60 -4.83 7.18 -14.70
C THR A 60 -5.32 6.91 -16.12
N ASP A 61 -6.32 6.05 -16.29
CA ASP A 61 -7.00 5.79 -17.57
C ASP A 61 -8.12 6.80 -17.89
N GLY A 62 -8.41 7.72 -16.97
CA GLY A 62 -9.43 8.76 -17.12
C GLY A 62 -10.79 8.41 -16.50
N ASP A 63 -10.99 7.18 -16.03
CA ASP A 63 -12.25 6.78 -15.41
C ASP A 63 -12.46 7.43 -14.04
N ARG A 64 -13.73 7.63 -13.68
CA ARG A 64 -14.11 8.18 -12.38
C ARG A 64 -14.03 7.11 -11.31
N GLY A 65 -13.26 7.38 -10.26
CA GLY A 65 -13.24 6.62 -9.02
C GLY A 65 -14.03 7.31 -7.93
N ARG A 66 -14.72 6.52 -7.10
CA ARG A 66 -15.35 7.00 -5.87
C ARG A 66 -15.24 5.91 -4.81
N MET A 67 -14.52 6.22 -3.73
CA MET A 67 -14.25 5.26 -2.65
C MET A 67 -14.18 6.01 -1.31
N SER A 68 -14.54 5.35 -0.21
CA SER A 68 -14.27 5.86 1.12
C SER A 68 -12.77 5.80 1.45
N ARG A 69 -12.32 6.54 2.47
CA ARG A 69 -10.92 6.46 2.90
C ARG A 69 -10.53 5.06 3.34
N GLU A 70 -11.38 4.38 4.09
CA GLU A 70 -11.14 3.01 4.53
C GLU A 70 -11.12 2.01 3.36
N GLU A 71 -11.95 2.20 2.33
CA GLU A 71 -11.90 1.40 1.11
C GLU A 71 -10.58 1.59 0.37
N ILE A 72 -10.08 2.82 0.29
CA ILE A 72 -8.76 3.10 -0.33
C ILE A 72 -7.64 2.43 0.47
N LEU A 73 -7.66 2.53 1.80
CA LEU A 73 -6.65 1.90 2.66
C LEU A 73 -6.68 0.38 2.54
N LEU A 74 -7.88 -0.23 2.53
CA LEU A 74 -8.07 -1.65 2.31
C LEU A 74 -7.51 -2.06 0.94
N HIS A 75 -7.85 -1.32 -0.12
CA HIS A 75 -7.33 -1.57 -1.47
C HIS A 75 -5.80 -1.58 -1.48
N VAL A 76 -5.15 -0.59 -0.85
CA VAL A 76 -3.68 -0.52 -0.80
C VAL A 76 -3.08 -1.76 -0.11
N VAL A 77 -3.67 -2.20 1.00
CA VAL A 77 -3.22 -3.41 1.72
C VAL A 77 -3.38 -4.65 0.86
N THR A 78 -4.57 -4.87 0.28
CA THR A 78 -4.86 -6.08 -0.50
C THR A 78 -4.08 -6.12 -1.81
N HIS A 79 -3.97 -4.99 -2.50
CA HIS A 79 -3.22 -4.87 -3.75
C HIS A 79 -1.71 -5.04 -3.51
N GLY A 80 -1.19 -4.50 -2.41
CA GLY A 80 0.19 -4.73 -1.98
C GLY A 80 0.47 -6.21 -1.71
N GLY A 81 -0.43 -6.90 -1.00
CA GLY A 81 -0.34 -8.34 -0.76
C GLY A 81 -0.32 -9.17 -2.06
N TYR A 82 -1.18 -8.83 -3.03
CA TYR A 82 -1.20 -9.46 -4.35
C TYR A 82 0.16 -9.37 -5.06
N HIS A 83 0.74 -8.17 -5.16
CA HIS A 83 2.03 -7.99 -5.84
C HIS A 83 3.20 -8.63 -5.09
N ARG A 84 3.20 -8.61 -3.75
CA ARG A 84 4.23 -9.31 -2.97
C ARG A 84 4.11 -10.83 -3.13
N GLY A 85 2.91 -11.36 -3.34
CA GLY A 85 2.70 -12.74 -3.78
C GLY A 85 3.40 -13.06 -5.11
N ASN A 86 3.25 -12.19 -6.11
CA ASN A 86 3.93 -12.32 -7.40
C ASN A 86 5.47 -12.27 -7.25
N VAL A 87 5.99 -11.34 -6.43
CA VAL A 87 7.42 -11.27 -6.11
C VAL A 87 7.89 -12.55 -5.42
N GLY A 88 7.10 -13.08 -4.49
CA GLY A 88 7.38 -14.36 -3.83
C GLY A 88 7.50 -15.52 -4.82
N GLN A 89 6.70 -15.52 -5.88
CA GLN A 89 6.80 -16.50 -6.96
C GLN A 89 8.06 -16.33 -7.82
N VAL A 90 8.46 -15.09 -8.10
CA VAL A 90 9.73 -14.79 -8.80
C VAL A 90 10.94 -15.24 -7.96
N LEU A 91 10.94 -14.99 -6.64
CA LEU A 91 12.03 -15.46 -5.77
C LEU A 91 12.17 -16.99 -5.82
N LYS A 92 11.04 -17.71 -5.77
CA LYS A 92 11.03 -19.18 -5.90
C LYS A 92 11.62 -19.65 -7.23
N SER A 93 11.31 -18.98 -8.35
CA SER A 93 11.79 -19.40 -9.67
C SER A 93 13.30 -19.29 -9.81
N ILE A 94 13.95 -18.43 -9.02
CA ILE A 94 15.41 -18.29 -8.93
C ILE A 94 15.99 -19.01 -7.71
N SER A 95 15.26 -19.97 -7.12
CA SER A 95 15.68 -20.76 -5.95
C SER A 95 16.00 -19.95 -4.69
N VAL A 96 15.44 -18.75 -4.56
CA VAL A 96 15.49 -17.94 -3.35
C VAL A 96 14.23 -18.19 -2.52
N ALA A 97 14.41 -18.54 -1.25
CA ALA A 97 13.28 -18.72 -0.34
C ALA A 97 12.56 -17.38 -0.12
N PRO A 98 11.27 -17.25 -0.47
CA PRO A 98 10.56 -15.99 -0.25
C PRO A 98 10.32 -15.77 1.26
N PRO A 99 10.26 -14.51 1.70
CA PRO A 99 9.92 -14.19 3.08
C PRO A 99 8.50 -14.69 3.41
N ARG A 100 8.27 -15.05 4.68
CA ARG A 100 6.92 -15.35 5.17
C ARG A 100 6.13 -14.05 5.36
N ASP A 101 5.58 -13.55 4.26
CA ASP A 101 4.74 -12.36 4.21
C ASP A 101 3.28 -12.73 4.48
N LEU A 102 2.93 -12.86 5.76
CA LEU A 102 1.60 -13.26 6.22
C LEU A 102 1.08 -12.25 7.23
N TYR A 103 -0.18 -11.82 7.08
CA TYR A 103 -0.82 -10.95 8.06
C TYR A 103 -0.83 -11.58 9.47
N THR A 104 -1.11 -12.88 9.56
CA THR A 104 -1.06 -13.61 10.84
C THR A 104 0.34 -13.60 11.44
N LYS A 105 1.42 -13.67 10.64
CA LYS A 105 2.78 -13.57 11.17
C LYS A 105 3.06 -12.16 11.68
N PHE A 106 2.73 -11.14 10.89
CA PHE A 106 2.85 -9.73 11.29
C PHE A 106 2.14 -9.46 12.62
N LEU A 107 0.86 -9.83 12.71
CA LEU A 107 0.03 -9.58 13.88
C LEU A 107 0.66 -10.15 15.17
N HIS A 108 1.16 -11.38 15.14
CA HIS A 108 1.77 -11.98 16.33
C HIS A 108 3.22 -11.53 16.59
N GLN A 109 3.85 -10.82 15.65
CA GLN A 109 5.14 -10.16 15.87
C GLN A 109 4.95 -8.77 16.47
N SER A 110 3.90 -8.04 16.04
CA SER A 110 3.57 -6.70 16.56
C SER A 110 2.77 -6.74 17.86
N GLU A 111 1.94 -7.77 18.05
CA GLU A 111 1.06 -7.98 19.20
C GLU A 111 1.25 -9.40 19.77
N PRO A 112 2.42 -9.71 20.39
CA PRO A 112 2.75 -11.06 20.87
C PRO A 112 1.76 -11.63 21.89
N GLU A 113 1.10 -10.77 22.67
CA GLU A 113 0.10 -11.10 23.68
C GLU A 113 -1.09 -11.89 23.11
N ARG A 114 -1.42 -11.70 21.83
CA ARG A 114 -2.49 -12.45 21.14
C ARG A 114 -2.26 -13.96 21.07
N ARG A 115 -1.05 -14.45 21.36
CA ARG A 115 -0.75 -15.88 21.45
C ARG A 115 -1.12 -16.53 22.78
N SER A 116 -1.44 -15.73 23.80
CA SER A 116 -1.55 -16.19 25.19
C SER A 116 -3.00 -16.43 25.64
N THR A 117 -3.95 -16.47 24.71
CA THR A 117 -5.37 -16.78 24.94
C THR A 117 -5.68 -18.23 24.59
#